data_AF-A0A528FHM2-F1
#
_entry.id   AF-A0A528FHM2-F1
#
_cell.length_a   1.000
_cell.length_b   1.000
_cell.length_c   1.000
_cell.angle_alpha   90.00
_cell.angle_beta   90.00
_cell.angle_gamma   90.00
#
_symmetry.space_group_name_H-M   'P 1'
#
loop_
_entity.id
_entity.type
_entity.pdbx_description
1 polymer ?
#
loop_
_entity_poly.entity_id
_entity_poly.type
_entity_poly.pdbx_seq_one_letter_code
_entity_poly.pdbx_strand_id
1 'polypeptide(L)' 'VRSSDSESLRVVGSIVSMLVAPENPGAVLAALTDPRTSIVTLTITEKAYLRAAGGGLDTAHPDIVHDLANPRTPR' A
#
# COMPACT_ATOMS: atom_id res chain seq x y z
N VAL A 1 25.92 0.42 -0.88
CA VAL A 1 26.39 0.60 -2.28
C VAL A 1 27.18 -0.62 -2.67
N ARG A 2 26.91 -1.22 -3.84
CA ARG A 2 27.70 -2.32 -4.39
C ARG A 2 28.23 -1.94 -5.76
N SER A 3 29.52 -2.13 -5.98
CA SER A 3 30.20 -2.06 -7.29
C SER A 3 31.14 -3.27 -7.43
N SER A 4 31.79 -3.43 -8.58
CA SER A 4 32.78 -4.50 -8.82
C SER A 4 33.91 -4.52 -7.77
N ASP A 5 34.32 -3.34 -7.31
CA ASP A 5 35.53 -3.17 -6.49
C ASP A 5 35.24 -2.83 -5.03
N SER A 6 33.99 -2.55 -4.66
CA SER A 6 33.65 -2.13 -3.30
C SER A 6 32.22 -2.44 -2.89
N GLU A 7 32.05 -2.67 -1.59
CA GLU A 7 30.74 -2.79 -0.96
C GLU A 7 30.67 -1.94 0.31
N SER A 8 29.56 -1.23 0.47
CA SER A 8 29.24 -0.44 1.65
C SER A 8 27.84 -0.82 2.15
N LEU A 9 27.76 -1.16 3.43
CA LEU A 9 26.55 -1.55 4.13
C LEU A 9 26.13 -0.48 5.13
N ARG A 10 24.82 -0.32 5.30
CA ARG A 10 24.22 0.59 6.28
C ARG A 10 22.97 -0.05 6.88
N VAL A 11 22.80 0.11 8.19
CA VAL A 11 21.55 -0.24 8.88
C VAL A 11 20.48 0.83 8.59
N VAL A 12 19.29 0.40 8.16
CA VAL A 12 18.14 1.27 7.93
C VAL A 12 17.18 1.14 9.10
N GLY A 13 16.89 2.26 9.78
CA GLY A 13 15.98 2.32 10.93
C GLY A 13 14.77 3.24 10.73
N SER A 14 14.49 3.65 9.50
CA SER A 14 13.37 4.56 9.18
C SER A 14 12.00 3.89 9.20
N ILE A 15 11.95 2.55 9.19
CA ILE A 15 10.71 1.78 9.32
C ILE A 15 10.51 1.50 10.81
N VAL A 16 9.49 2.12 11.40
CA VAL A 16 9.21 2.05 12.84
C VAL A 16 8.12 1.03 13.18
N SER A 17 7.31 0.61 12.21
CA SER A 17 6.21 -0.33 12.40
C SER A 17 5.83 -1.02 11.09
N MET A 18 5.27 -2.23 11.19
CA MET A 18 4.69 -2.98 10.08
C MET A 18 3.28 -3.44 10.49
N LEU A 19 2.29 -3.20 9.62
CA LEU A 19 0.90 -3.56 9.85
C LEU A 19 0.40 -4.41 8.67
N VAL A 20 -0.41 -5.42 8.97
CA VAL A 20 -1.00 -6.34 7.99
C VAL A 20 -2.51 -6.18 8.02
N ALA A 21 -3.10 -5.65 6.94
CA ALA A 21 -4.52 -5.27 6.93
C ALA A 21 -5.48 -6.43 7.23
N PRO A 22 -5.31 -7.66 6.70
CA PRO A 22 -6.18 -8.79 7.07
C PRO A 22 -6.14 -9.17 8.56
N GLU A 23 -5.02 -8.93 9.25
CA GLU A 23 -4.86 -9.27 10.67
C GLU A 23 -5.46 -8.20 11.59
N ASN A 24 -5.31 -6.93 11.22
CA ASN A 24 -5.86 -5.81 11.99
C ASN A 24 -6.18 -4.60 11.09
N PRO A 25 -7.34 -4.58 10.43
CA PRO A 25 -7.71 -3.48 9.53
C PRO A 25 -7.91 -2.16 10.28
N GLY A 26 -8.31 -2.23 11.57
CA GLY A 26 -8.46 -1.06 12.42
C GLY A 26 -7.14 -0.33 12.69
N ALA A 27 -6.06 -1.07 12.92
CA ALA A 27 -4.73 -0.49 13.11
C ALA A 27 -4.21 0.19 11.84
N VAL A 28 -4.45 -0.42 10.67
CA VAL A 28 -4.08 0.18 9.38
C VAL A 28 -4.87 1.47 9.15
N LEU A 29 -6.18 1.45 9.37
CA LEU A 29 -7.03 2.64 9.22
C LEU A 29 -6.61 3.75 10.19
N ALA A 30 -6.32 3.42 11.45
CA ALA A 30 -5.82 4.38 12.43
C ALA A 30 -4.50 5.02 11.99
N ALA A 31 -3.56 4.25 11.45
CA ALA A 31 -2.30 4.78 10.92
C ALA A 31 -2.51 5.70 9.70
N LEU A 32 -3.41 5.33 8.78
CA LEU A 32 -3.73 6.13 7.59
C LEU A 32 -4.49 7.42 7.93
N THR A 33 -5.22 7.46 9.04
CA THR A 33 -6.03 8.61 9.46
C THR A 33 -5.42 9.42 10.60
N ASP A 34 -4.25 9.02 11.12
CA ASP A 34 -3.51 9.80 12.11
C ASP A 34 -3.17 11.19 11.53
N PRO A 35 -3.48 12.30 12.20
CA PRO A 35 -3.15 13.65 11.73
C PRO A 35 -1.66 13.89 11.45
N ARG A 36 -0.76 13.06 12.00
CA ARG A 36 0.68 13.12 11.74
C ARG A 36 1.08 12.43 10.44
N THR A 37 0.22 11.60 9.85
CA THR A 37 0.48 10.94 8.56
C THR A 37 0.27 11.95 7.43
N SER A 38 1.38 12.52 6.94
CA SER A 38 1.33 13.54 5.87
C SER A 38 1.43 12.99 4.45
N ILE A 39 1.98 11.78 4.27
CA ILE A 39 2.25 11.20 2.96
C ILE A 39 1.94 9.69 3.00
N VAL A 40 1.24 9.20 1.98
CA VAL A 40 1.06 7.78 1.69
C VAL A 40 1.79 7.48 0.39
N THR A 41 2.79 6.60 0.44
CA THR A 41 3.52 6.11 -0.74
C THR A 41 3.09 4.69 -1.07
N LEU A 42 3.17 4.30 -2.35
CA LEU A 42 2.70 3.01 -2.83
C LEU A 42 3.77 2.33 -3.69
N THR A 43 4.12 1.10 -3.33
CA THR A 43 4.95 0.20 -4.14
C THR A 43 4.19 -1.11 -4.36
N ILE A 44 3.02 -0.99 -4.99
CA ILE A 44 2.02 -2.06 -5.12
C ILE A 44 2.10 -2.86 -6.44
N THR A 45 3.14 -2.61 -7.25
CA THR A 45 3.27 -3.03 -8.67
C THR A 45 2.28 -2.35 -9.61
N GLU A 46 2.48 -2.51 -10.92
CA GLU A 46 1.67 -1.87 -11.97
C GLU A 46 0.24 -2.42 -12.01
N LYS A 47 0.05 -3.72 -11.73
CA LYS A 47 -1.27 -4.37 -11.83
C LYS A 47 -2.25 -3.90 -10.75
N ALA A 48 -1.75 -3.57 -9.56
CA ALA A 48 -2.59 -3.22 -8.42
C ALA A 48 -3.28 -1.84 -8.55
N TYR A 49 -2.96 -1.07 -9.59
CA TYR A 49 -3.75 0.12 -9.93
C TYR A 49 -5.12 -0.22 -10.58
N LEU A 50 -5.38 -1.50 -10.86
CA LEU A 50 -6.66 -2.02 -11.36
C LEU A 50 -7.20 -1.21 -12.56
N ARG A 51 -6.33 -0.98 -13.55
CA ARG A 51 -6.66 -0.15 -14.71
C ARG A 51 -7.31 -1.00 -15.81
N ALA A 52 -8.42 -0.51 -16.35
CA ALA A 52 -9.04 -1.05 -17.54
C ALA A 52 -8.19 -0.74 -18.79
N ALA A 53 -8.44 -1.44 -19.89
CA ALA A 53 -7.74 -1.23 -21.17
C ALA A 53 -7.84 0.24 -21.68
N GLY A 54 -8.93 0.93 -21.36
CA GLY A 54 -9.13 2.36 -21.67
C GLY A 54 -8.35 3.34 -20.78
N GLY A 55 -7.58 2.84 -19.81
CA GLY A 55 -6.68 3.62 -18.97
C GLY A 55 -7.28 4.15 -17.66
N GLY A 56 -8.60 4.09 -17.49
CA GLY A 56 -9.32 4.40 -16.24
C GLY A 56 -9.38 3.22 -15.26
N LEU A 57 -10.07 3.41 -14.14
CA LEU A 57 -10.31 2.36 -13.15
C LEU A 57 -11.23 1.26 -13.72
N ASP A 58 -10.86 -0.01 -13.53
CA ASP A 58 -11.70 -1.16 -13.87
C ASP A 58 -12.77 -1.39 -12.79
N THR A 59 -13.86 -0.63 -12.87
CA THR A 59 -14.95 -0.68 -11.89
C THR A 59 -15.67 -2.04 -11.79
N ALA A 60 -15.45 -2.94 -12.76
CA ALA A 60 -15.97 -4.30 -12.72
C ALA A 60 -15.05 -5.29 -11.97
N HIS A 61 -13.85 -4.86 -11.58
CA HIS A 61 -12.92 -5.71 -10.83
C HIS A 61 -13.56 -6.15 -9.50
N PRO A 62 -13.53 -7.46 -9.14
CA PRO A 62 -14.24 -7.98 -7.97
C PRO A 62 -13.91 -7.26 -6.65
N ASP A 63 -12.65 -6.88 -6.45
CA ASP A 63 -12.24 -6.17 -5.22
C ASP A 63 -12.77 -4.73 -5.18
N ILE A 64 -12.88 -4.06 -6.33
CA ILE A 64 -13.49 -2.71 -6.39
C ILE A 64 -14.98 -2.80 -6.10
N VAL A 65 -15.67 -3.78 -6.68
CA VAL A 65 -17.07 -4.05 -6.40
C VAL A 65 -17.27 -4.36 -4.90
N HIS A 66 -16.38 -5.17 -4.31
CA HIS A 66 -16.42 -5.48 -2.88
C HIS A 66 -16.25 -4.23 -2.02
N ASP A 67 -15.23 -3.40 -2.29
CA ASP A 67 -14.91 -2.21 -1.51
C ASP A 67 -16.02 -1.16 -1.58
N LEU A 68 -16.62 -0.97 -2.77
CA LEU A 68 -17.77 -0.08 -2.95
C LEU A 68 -19.00 -0.56 -2.17
N ALA A 69 -19.25 -1.87 -2.14
CA ALA A 69 -20.35 -2.45 -1.39
C ALA A 69 -20.08 -2.46 0.13
N ASN A 70 -18.82 -2.47 0.55
CA ASN A 70 -18.40 -2.61 1.96
C ASN A 70 -17.37 -1.56 2.37
N PRO A 71 -17.70 -0.25 2.35
CA PRO A 71 -16.73 0.84 2.55
C PRO A 71 -16.10 0.88 3.95
N ARG A 72 -16.62 0.11 4.91
CA ARG A 72 -16.07 -0.02 6.27
C ARG A 72 -15.14 -1.22 6.42
N THR A 73 -15.09 -2.11 5.44
CA THR A 73 -14.28 -3.33 5.42
C THR A 73 -13.73 -3.59 3.99
N PRO A 74 -12.89 -2.69 3.47
CA PRO A 74 -12.26 -2.87 2.16
C PRO A 74 -11.23 -4.01 2.18
N ARG A 75 -10.82 -4.50 1.01
CA ARG A 75 -9.83 -5.56 0.81
C ARG A 75 -8.43 -5.03 0.51
#